data_AF-A0A6H9GW46-F1
#
_entry.id   AF-A0A6H9GW46-F1
#
_cell.length_a   1.000
_cell.length_b   1.000
_cell.length_c   1.000
_cell.angle_alpha   90.00
_cell.angle_beta   90.00
_cell.angle_gamma   90.00
#
_symmetry.space_group_name_H-M   'P 1'
#
loop_
_entity.id
_entity.type
_entity.pdbx_description
1 polymer ?
#
loop_
_entity_poly.entity_id
_entity_poly.type
_entity_poly.pdbx_seq_one_letter_code
_entity_poly.pdbx_strand_id
1 'polypeptide(L)'
;MTIDYRARQQGRAVYLIAGQTRSHTMPLKPAANVRGGILPTGISSPADLDFLDPANPFFVTDRALFSYGQFIGSSTPEGIFRRRPGVTILGDSGGYQLIGNASLWQSNATRANALAWLEANTDEAMTLDIPTRAIGNNPLFPDFNACLGTTLANNRKRAFRSTPFPDAVRPS
;
A
#
# COMPACT_ATOMS: atom_id res chain seq x y z
N MET A 1 -29.17 8.76 -3.76
CA MET A 1 -28.65 8.59 -5.13
C MET A 1 -27.20 8.19 -5.00
N THR A 2 -26.86 6.96 -5.37
CA THR A 2 -25.46 6.46 -5.31
C THR A 2 -24.68 6.94 -6.52
N ILE A 3 -23.43 7.39 -6.31
CA ILE A 3 -22.52 7.76 -7.38
C ILE A 3 -21.65 6.55 -7.75
N ASP A 4 -21.81 6.03 -8.98
CA ASP A 4 -20.95 4.96 -9.50
C ASP A 4 -19.75 5.55 -10.25
N TYR A 5 -18.56 5.44 -9.67
CA TYR A 5 -17.33 5.92 -10.30
C TYR A 5 -16.80 4.99 -11.40
N ARG A 6 -17.19 3.71 -11.39
CA ARG A 6 -16.69 2.70 -12.34
C ARG A 6 -17.08 3.07 -13.77
N ALA A 7 -18.34 3.44 -13.98
CA ALA A 7 -18.85 3.90 -15.27
C ALA A 7 -18.27 5.27 -15.67
N ARG A 8 -18.09 6.17 -14.69
CA ARG A 8 -17.66 7.56 -14.94
C ARG A 8 -16.18 7.69 -15.31
N GLN A 9 -15.36 6.71 -14.94
CA GLN A 9 -13.91 6.71 -15.17
C GLN A 9 -13.50 6.02 -16.47
N GLN A 10 -14.44 5.42 -17.23
CA GLN A 10 -14.13 4.80 -18.52
C GLN A 10 -13.54 5.83 -19.50
N GLY A 11 -12.36 5.50 -20.06
CA GLY A 11 -11.62 6.39 -20.95
C GLY A 11 -11.00 7.61 -20.28
N ARG A 12 -10.89 7.63 -18.93
CA ARG A 12 -10.34 8.74 -18.15
C ARG A 12 -9.28 8.26 -17.16
N ALA A 13 -8.56 9.21 -16.58
CA ALA A 13 -7.73 8.93 -15.41
C ALA A 13 -8.60 8.40 -14.26
N VAL A 14 -8.15 7.30 -13.66
CA VAL A 14 -8.86 6.62 -12.57
C VAL A 14 -8.36 7.16 -11.24
N TYR A 15 -9.31 7.60 -10.39
CA TYR A 15 -9.00 8.01 -9.03
C TYR A 15 -9.03 6.79 -8.11
N LEU A 16 -7.93 6.58 -7.38
CA LEU A 16 -7.78 5.51 -6.41
C LEU A 16 -7.97 6.06 -5.00
N ILE A 17 -8.80 5.41 -4.20
CA ILE A 17 -8.87 5.71 -2.77
C ILE A 17 -7.56 5.26 -2.12
N ALA A 18 -6.76 6.21 -1.64
CA ALA A 18 -5.50 5.97 -0.95
C ALA A 18 -5.65 6.39 0.52
N GLY A 19 -6.27 5.54 1.34
CA GLY A 19 -6.45 5.79 2.77
C GLY A 19 -5.24 5.42 3.62
N GLN A 20 -5.23 5.87 4.88
CA GLN A 20 -4.37 5.27 5.91
C GLN A 20 -5.03 4.01 6.48
N THR A 21 -4.26 3.13 7.15
CA THR A 21 -4.77 1.93 7.83
C THR A 21 -6.01 2.19 8.67
N ARG A 22 -6.07 3.33 9.38
CA ARG A 22 -7.22 3.71 10.22
C ARG A 22 -8.48 4.00 9.40
N SER A 23 -8.35 4.63 8.24
CA SER A 23 -9.47 4.94 7.35
C SER A 23 -9.98 3.67 6.68
N HIS A 24 -9.04 2.85 6.19
CA HIS A 24 -9.35 1.55 5.62
C HIS A 24 -10.07 0.65 6.61
N THR A 25 -9.67 0.64 7.88
CA THR A 25 -10.29 -0.21 8.92
C THR A 25 -11.58 0.31 9.52
N MET A 26 -11.99 1.54 9.21
CA MET A 26 -13.21 2.12 9.75
C MET A 26 -14.47 1.29 9.45
N PRO A 27 -14.69 0.77 8.23
CA PRO A 27 -15.90 0.02 7.91
C PRO A 27 -16.06 -1.30 8.66
N LEU A 28 -14.95 -1.85 9.18
CA LEU A 28 -14.95 -3.09 9.95
C LEU A 28 -15.22 -2.88 11.44
N LYS A 29 -15.28 -1.63 11.90
CA LYS A 29 -15.46 -1.35 13.33
C LYS A 29 -16.90 -1.55 13.76
N PRO A 30 -17.16 -2.13 14.94
CA PRO A 30 -18.47 -2.09 15.56
C PRO A 30 -18.91 -0.63 15.77
N ALA A 31 -20.17 -0.30 15.47
CA ALA A 31 -20.68 1.06 15.59
C ALA A 31 -20.49 1.66 16.99
N ALA A 32 -20.69 0.85 18.05
CA ALA A 32 -20.46 1.26 19.43
C ALA A 32 -19.02 1.78 19.69
N ASN A 33 -18.03 1.29 18.93
CA ASN A 33 -16.62 1.66 19.05
C ASN A 33 -16.26 2.90 18.21
N VAL A 34 -17.22 3.47 17.47
CA VAL A 34 -17.04 4.67 16.66
C VAL A 34 -17.84 5.80 17.29
N ARG A 35 -17.16 6.78 17.89
CA ARG A 35 -17.79 7.94 18.55
C ARG A 35 -18.88 7.56 19.57
N GLY A 36 -18.70 6.44 20.28
CA GLY A 36 -19.67 5.94 21.25
C GLY A 36 -21.02 5.53 20.63
N GLY A 37 -21.03 5.14 19.35
CA GLY A 37 -22.25 4.82 18.60
C GLY A 37 -22.90 6.03 17.91
N ILE A 38 -22.39 7.24 18.11
CA ILE A 38 -22.98 8.47 17.54
C ILE A 38 -22.34 8.77 16.18
N LEU A 39 -22.95 8.24 15.13
CA LEU A 39 -22.53 8.48 13.75
C LEU A 39 -23.11 9.80 13.20
N PRO A 40 -22.42 10.48 12.27
CA PRO A 40 -22.96 11.65 11.58
C PRO A 40 -24.29 11.35 10.89
N THR A 41 -25.16 12.36 10.79
CA THR A 41 -26.43 12.27 10.07
C THR A 41 -26.20 11.75 8.64
N GLY A 42 -26.97 10.74 8.24
CA GLY A 42 -26.87 10.10 6.93
C GLY A 42 -25.96 8.88 6.88
N ILE A 43 -25.15 8.61 7.92
CA ILE A 43 -24.38 7.38 8.07
C ILE A 43 -25.11 6.47 9.07
N SER A 44 -25.61 5.34 8.58
CA SER A 44 -26.35 4.36 9.38
C SER A 44 -25.40 3.40 10.11
N SER A 45 -24.27 3.08 9.49
CA SER A 45 -23.27 2.18 10.05
C SER A 45 -21.85 2.53 9.58
N PRO A 46 -20.79 2.09 10.29
CA PRO A 46 -19.44 2.23 9.76
C PRO A 46 -19.25 1.53 8.41
N ALA A 47 -19.99 0.45 8.14
CA ALA A 47 -19.94 -0.27 6.86
C ALA A 47 -20.33 0.61 5.67
N ASP A 48 -21.10 1.68 5.88
CA ASP A 48 -21.43 2.66 4.82
C ASP A 48 -20.18 3.42 4.32
N LEU A 49 -19.05 3.30 5.01
CA LEU A 49 -17.74 3.85 4.60
C LEU A 49 -16.91 2.85 3.78
N ASP A 50 -17.42 1.65 3.51
CA ASP A 50 -16.82 0.71 2.56
C ASP A 50 -17.21 1.09 1.13
N PHE A 51 -16.40 1.93 0.50
CA PHE A 51 -16.64 2.39 -0.87
C PHE A 51 -16.29 1.35 -1.95
N LEU A 52 -15.77 0.18 -1.55
CA LEU A 52 -15.54 -0.98 -2.41
C LEU A 52 -16.73 -1.93 -2.43
N ASP A 53 -17.72 -1.72 -1.56
CA ASP A 53 -18.98 -2.46 -1.58
C ASP A 53 -19.88 -1.93 -2.70
N PRO A 54 -20.29 -2.75 -3.69
CA PRO A 54 -21.24 -2.33 -4.71
C PRO A 54 -22.61 -1.90 -4.17
N ALA A 55 -22.95 -2.26 -2.93
CA ALA A 55 -24.17 -1.85 -2.25
C ALA A 55 -24.03 -0.51 -1.49
N ASN A 56 -22.88 0.19 -1.57
CA ASN A 56 -22.65 1.42 -0.84
C ASN A 56 -23.72 2.51 -1.14
N PRO A 57 -24.28 3.18 -0.12
CA PRO A 57 -25.36 4.15 -0.32
C PRO A 57 -24.89 5.51 -0.86
N PHE A 58 -23.59 5.81 -0.81
CA PHE A 58 -23.01 7.09 -1.20
C PHE A 58 -22.32 7.01 -2.56
N PHE A 59 -21.24 6.23 -2.65
CA PHE A 59 -20.51 6.04 -3.88
C PHE A 59 -19.74 4.73 -3.89
N VAL A 60 -19.49 4.21 -5.09
CA VAL A 60 -18.81 2.94 -5.34
C VAL A 60 -17.61 3.17 -6.25
N THR A 61 -16.48 2.56 -5.91
CA THR A 61 -15.31 2.41 -6.79
C THR A 61 -14.89 0.94 -6.83
N ASP A 62 -14.33 0.51 -7.95
CA ASP A 62 -13.73 -0.81 -8.13
C ASP A 62 -12.22 -0.79 -7.89
N ARG A 63 -11.62 0.34 -7.50
CA ARG A 63 -10.17 0.42 -7.27
C ARG A 63 -9.77 1.16 -6.00
N ALA A 64 -8.72 0.65 -5.36
CA ALA A 64 -8.07 1.27 -4.21
C ALA A 64 -6.55 1.13 -4.28
N LEU A 65 -5.85 2.04 -3.59
CA LEU A 65 -4.41 2.03 -3.45
C LEU A 65 -4.02 1.74 -2.01
N PHE A 66 -3.13 0.77 -1.82
CA PHE A 66 -2.59 0.42 -0.52
C PHE A 66 -1.08 0.41 -0.52
N SER A 67 -0.46 1.00 0.51
CA SER A 67 0.99 1.07 0.63
C SER A 67 1.50 0.08 1.66
N TYR A 68 2.45 -0.78 1.28
CA TYR A 68 3.22 -1.62 2.21
C TYR A 68 3.86 -0.78 3.34
N GLY A 69 4.20 0.48 3.03
CA GLY A 69 4.78 1.42 3.99
C GLY A 69 3.92 1.65 5.23
N GLN A 70 2.60 1.42 5.16
CA GLN A 70 1.69 1.52 6.30
C GLN A 70 1.74 0.30 7.23
N PHE A 71 2.37 -0.79 6.81
CA PHE A 71 2.38 -2.09 7.48
C PHE A 71 3.79 -2.55 7.87
N ILE A 72 4.81 -1.70 7.71
CA ILE A 72 6.16 -2.04 8.16
C ILE A 72 6.13 -2.31 9.67
N GLY A 73 6.52 -3.53 10.06
CA GLY A 73 6.55 -3.95 11.47
C GLY A 73 5.18 -4.21 12.10
N SER A 74 4.10 -4.30 11.32
CA SER A 74 2.76 -4.63 11.81
C SER A 74 2.05 -5.63 10.90
N SER A 75 1.04 -6.31 11.44
CA SER A 75 0.19 -7.18 10.64
C SER A 75 -0.79 -6.38 9.79
N THR A 76 -1.07 -6.88 8.59
CA THR A 76 -2.15 -6.38 7.74
C THR A 76 -3.50 -6.71 8.40
N PRO A 77 -4.38 -5.72 8.66
CA PRO A 77 -5.72 -5.99 9.18
C PRO A 77 -6.53 -6.85 8.22
N GLU A 78 -7.26 -7.85 8.74
CA GLU A 78 -8.18 -8.64 7.95
C GLU A 78 -9.38 -7.81 7.47
N GLY A 79 -9.92 -8.10 6.27
CA GLY A 79 -11.21 -7.59 5.79
C GLY A 79 -11.17 -6.51 4.69
N ILE A 80 -10.14 -5.67 4.64
CA ILE A 80 -10.03 -4.60 3.60
C ILE A 80 -9.02 -4.96 2.51
N PHE A 81 -8.02 -5.76 2.87
CA PHE A 81 -7.00 -6.28 1.96
C PHE A 81 -7.42 -7.55 1.23
N ARG A 82 -8.67 -7.99 1.43
CA ARG A 82 -9.13 -9.17 0.73
C ARG A 82 -9.49 -8.73 -0.68
N ARG A 83 -8.77 -9.27 -1.68
CA ARG A 83 -9.21 -9.22 -3.08
C ARG A 83 -10.68 -9.62 -3.13
N ARG A 84 -11.51 -8.73 -3.65
CA ARG A 84 -12.94 -8.97 -3.83
C ARG A 84 -13.18 -9.15 -5.32
N PRO A 85 -14.14 -10.01 -5.73
CA PRO A 85 -14.51 -10.10 -7.13
C PRO A 85 -14.88 -8.72 -7.69
N GLY A 86 -14.25 -8.32 -8.79
CA GLY A 86 -14.51 -7.04 -9.45
C GLY A 86 -13.88 -5.82 -8.79
N VAL A 87 -12.96 -5.99 -7.82
CA VAL A 87 -12.15 -4.90 -7.26
C VAL A 87 -10.68 -5.12 -7.60
N THR A 88 -9.99 -4.07 -8.03
CA THR A 88 -8.55 -4.04 -8.30
C THR A 88 -7.82 -3.26 -7.21
N ILE A 89 -6.88 -3.93 -6.54
CA ILE A 89 -6.02 -3.33 -5.54
C ILE A 89 -4.65 -3.01 -6.13
N LEU A 90 -4.30 -1.72 -6.19
CA LEU A 90 -2.95 -1.25 -6.53
C LEU A 90 -2.08 -1.14 -5.28
N GLY A 91 -1.02 -1.92 -5.23
CA GLY A 91 0.01 -1.90 -4.20
C GLY A 91 1.06 -0.84 -4.45
N ASP A 92 1.22 0.09 -3.52
CA ASP A 92 2.42 0.92 -3.36
C ASP A 92 3.46 0.19 -2.50
N SER A 93 4.72 0.24 -2.93
CA SER A 93 5.83 -0.44 -2.26
C SER A 93 6.23 0.20 -0.93
N GLY A 94 5.81 1.43 -0.67
CA GLY A 94 6.10 2.13 0.58
C GLY A 94 7.53 2.65 0.70
N GLY A 95 8.23 2.86 -0.42
CA GLY A 95 9.58 3.43 -0.45
C GLY A 95 9.69 4.74 0.34
N TYR A 96 8.62 5.53 0.37
CA TYR A 96 8.54 6.78 1.14
C TYR A 96 8.65 6.57 2.67
N GLN A 97 7.97 5.57 3.23
CA GLN A 97 8.01 5.30 4.67
C GLN A 97 9.35 4.66 5.07
N LEU A 98 9.94 3.86 4.18
CA LEU A 98 11.25 3.24 4.39
C LEU A 98 12.39 4.25 4.50
N ILE A 99 12.30 5.39 3.80
CA ILE A 99 13.32 6.43 3.90
C ILE A 99 13.17 7.30 5.15
N GLY A 100 12.00 7.30 5.80
CA GLY A 100 11.75 8.09 7.01
C GLY A 100 12.53 7.62 8.23
N ASN A 101 13.04 6.38 8.22
CA ASN A 101 13.93 5.86 9.25
C ASN A 101 14.89 4.82 8.65
N ALA A 102 16.19 5.09 8.70
CA ALA A 102 17.23 4.22 8.17
C ALA A 102 17.19 2.79 8.75
N SER A 103 16.73 2.59 9.99
CA SER A 103 16.66 1.25 10.59
C SER A 103 15.60 0.35 9.96
N LEU A 104 14.64 0.92 9.22
CA LEU A 104 13.63 0.17 8.48
C LEU A 104 14.18 -0.44 7.18
N TRP A 105 15.33 0.04 6.71
CA TRP A 105 16.00 -0.46 5.52
C TRP A 105 17.04 -1.54 5.87
N GLN A 106 16.65 -2.80 5.65
CA GLN A 106 17.46 -3.99 5.87
C GLN A 106 17.83 -4.66 4.54
N SER A 107 18.11 -3.85 3.51
CA SER A 107 18.58 -4.30 2.20
C SER A 107 17.71 -5.40 1.56
N ASN A 108 18.16 -6.66 1.55
CA ASN A 108 17.43 -7.77 0.92
C ASN A 108 16.17 -8.16 1.69
N ALA A 109 16.20 -8.08 3.02
CA ALA A 109 15.06 -8.47 3.85
C ALA A 109 13.87 -7.53 3.62
N THR A 110 14.10 -6.21 3.66
CA THR A 110 13.06 -5.22 3.36
C THR A 110 12.46 -5.41 1.96
N ARG A 111 13.31 -5.66 0.94
CA ARG A 111 12.85 -5.95 -0.42
C ARG A 111 11.95 -7.20 -0.48
N ALA A 112 12.39 -8.30 0.14
CA ALA A 112 11.66 -9.55 0.12
C ALA A 112 10.33 -9.43 0.85
N ASN A 113 10.31 -8.73 1.99
CA ASN A 113 9.09 -8.49 2.76
C ASN A 113 8.09 -7.62 1.98
N ALA A 114 8.56 -6.54 1.36
CA ALA A 114 7.71 -5.69 0.53
C ALA A 114 7.12 -6.46 -0.65
N LEU A 115 7.93 -7.26 -1.36
CA LEU A 115 7.46 -8.07 -2.49
C LEU A 115 6.45 -9.13 -2.04
N ALA A 116 6.76 -9.90 -1.00
CA ALA A 116 5.87 -10.93 -0.46
C ALA A 116 4.53 -10.33 0.00
N TRP A 117 4.57 -9.15 0.62
CA TRP A 117 3.35 -8.44 1.02
C TRP A 117 2.53 -8.00 -0.19
N LEU A 118 3.16 -7.40 -1.21
CA LEU A 118 2.47 -6.98 -2.43
C LEU A 118 1.83 -8.18 -3.15
N GLU A 119 2.57 -9.28 -3.31
CA GLU A 119 2.08 -10.51 -3.94
C GLU A 119 0.88 -11.12 -3.20
N ALA A 120 0.89 -11.08 -1.86
CA ALA A 120 -0.16 -11.63 -1.04
C ALA A 120 -1.43 -10.76 -0.98
N ASN A 121 -1.31 -9.42 -1.10
CA ASN A 121 -2.40 -8.49 -0.76
C ASN A 121 -2.90 -7.63 -1.94
N THR A 122 -2.23 -7.61 -3.09
CA THR A 122 -2.52 -6.64 -4.17
C THR A 122 -2.70 -7.34 -5.52
N ASP A 123 -3.51 -6.79 -6.42
CA ASP A 123 -3.71 -7.32 -7.79
C ASP A 123 -2.63 -6.80 -8.73
N GLU A 124 -2.28 -5.53 -8.56
CA GLU A 124 -1.22 -4.84 -9.29
C GLU A 124 -0.27 -4.21 -8.27
N ALA A 125 1.01 -4.07 -8.60
CA ALA A 125 1.99 -3.55 -7.65
C ALA A 125 3.02 -2.64 -8.31
N MET A 126 3.21 -1.46 -7.73
CA MET A 126 4.31 -0.56 -8.05
C MET A 126 5.63 -1.15 -7.55
N THR A 127 6.70 -0.79 -8.25
CA THR A 127 8.05 -1.22 -7.90
C THR A 127 8.54 -0.58 -6.61
N LEU A 128 9.47 -1.26 -5.92
CA LEU A 128 10.13 -0.68 -4.76
C LEU A 128 11.22 0.30 -5.20
N ASP A 129 10.91 1.58 -5.13
CA ASP A 129 11.83 2.68 -5.42
C ASP A 129 12.34 3.33 -4.14
N ILE A 130 13.49 4.01 -4.26
CA ILE A 130 14.01 4.91 -3.24
C ILE A 130 13.79 6.33 -3.75
N PRO A 131 12.82 7.08 -3.20
CA PRO A 131 12.54 8.42 -3.69
C PRO A 131 13.72 9.35 -3.41
N THR A 132 13.98 10.30 -4.30
CA THR A 132 15.04 11.31 -4.15
C THR A 132 14.88 12.18 -2.91
N ARG A 133 13.69 12.21 -2.30
CA ARG A 133 13.45 12.82 -0.99
C ARG A 133 14.34 12.24 0.13
N ALA A 134 14.88 11.03 -0.04
CA ALA A 134 15.80 10.43 0.93
C ALA A 134 17.11 11.22 1.07
N ILE A 135 17.50 11.96 0.03
CA ILE A 135 18.72 12.76 -0.01
C ILE A 135 18.69 13.81 1.11
N GLY A 136 19.71 13.77 1.98
CA GLY A 136 19.83 14.65 3.15
C GLY A 136 18.93 14.27 4.34
N ASN A 137 17.94 13.39 4.17
CA ASN A 137 17.03 12.95 5.22
C ASN A 137 17.35 11.54 5.73
N ASN A 138 18.08 10.74 4.95
CA ASN A 138 18.48 9.40 5.32
C ASN A 138 19.96 9.17 4.95
N PRO A 139 20.83 8.84 5.93
CA PRO A 139 22.27 8.69 5.69
C PRO A 139 22.60 7.52 4.73
N LEU A 140 21.68 6.57 4.52
CA LEU A 140 21.85 5.47 3.57
C LEU A 140 21.74 5.92 2.10
N PHE A 141 21.15 7.09 1.85
CA PHE A 141 20.85 7.59 0.52
C PHE A 141 21.33 9.05 0.38
N PRO A 142 22.66 9.29 0.42
CA PRO A 142 23.21 10.63 0.51
C PRO A 142 23.07 11.45 -0.77
N ASP A 143 22.88 10.82 -1.93
CA ASP A 143 22.85 11.48 -3.23
C ASP A 143 21.91 10.78 -4.23
N PHE A 144 21.72 11.42 -5.39
CA PHE A 144 20.87 10.92 -6.46
C PHE A 144 21.30 9.53 -6.98
N ASN A 145 22.60 9.29 -7.09
CA ASN A 145 23.13 8.03 -7.61
C ASN A 145 22.86 6.88 -6.63
N ALA A 146 22.92 7.13 -5.33
CA ALA A 146 22.54 6.17 -4.30
C ALA A 146 21.05 5.79 -4.39
N CYS A 147 20.16 6.77 -4.55
CA CYS A 147 18.72 6.52 -4.75
C CYS A 147 18.45 5.73 -6.04
N LEU A 148 19.02 6.17 -7.16
CA LEU A 148 18.83 5.54 -8.47
C LEU A 148 19.42 4.12 -8.49
N GLY A 149 20.66 3.95 -8.02
CA GLY A 149 21.35 2.67 -7.97
C GLY A 149 20.59 1.65 -7.13
N THR A 150 20.06 2.07 -5.98
CA THR A 150 19.25 1.20 -5.12
C THR A 150 17.92 0.84 -5.78
N THR A 151 17.25 1.81 -6.41
CA THR A 151 16.00 1.58 -7.16
C THR A 151 16.20 0.57 -8.29
N LEU A 152 17.27 0.72 -9.08
CA LEU A 152 17.63 -0.22 -10.14
C LEU A 152 17.93 -1.62 -9.57
N ALA A 153 18.65 -1.69 -8.44
CA ALA A 153 18.94 -2.96 -7.78
C ALA A 153 17.68 -3.65 -7.22
N ASN A 154 16.69 -2.89 -6.76
CA ASN A 154 15.39 -3.43 -6.34
C ASN A 154 14.64 -4.03 -7.53
N ASN A 155 14.64 -3.34 -8.68
CA ASN A 155 13.89 -3.75 -9.86
C ASN A 155 14.54 -4.93 -10.61
N ARG A 156 15.87 -5.02 -10.63
CA ARG A 156 16.59 -6.16 -11.21
C ARG A 156 16.19 -7.49 -10.57
N LYS A 157 15.85 -7.51 -9.28
CA LYS A 157 15.44 -8.72 -8.56
C LYS A 157 14.02 -9.20 -8.89
N ARG A 158 13.17 -8.36 -9.47
CA ARG A 158 11.82 -8.77 -9.91
C ARG A 158 11.84 -9.63 -11.19
N ALA A 159 12.94 -9.63 -11.94
CA ALA A 159 13.05 -10.33 -13.23
C ALA A 159 13.51 -11.80 -13.12
N PHE A 160 13.98 -12.26 -11.95
CA PHE A 160 14.51 -13.62 -11.79
C PHE A 160 13.84 -14.32 -10.60
N ARG A 161 12.76 -15.07 -10.89
CA ARG A 161 12.48 -16.26 -10.10
C ARG A 161 13.66 -17.22 -10.26
N SER A 162 14.08 -17.81 -9.14
CA SER A 162 15.07 -18.89 -8.98
C SER A 162 16.55 -18.59 -9.26
N THR A 163 17.22 -17.90 -8.33
CA THR A 163 18.57 -18.32 -7.88
C THR A 163 18.81 -17.81 -6.45
N PRO A 164 19.18 -18.66 -5.49
CA PRO A 164 19.74 -18.19 -4.23
C PRO A 164 21.12 -17.58 -4.51
N PHE A 165 21.40 -16.39 -3.97
CA PHE A 165 22.71 -15.75 -4.12
C PHE A 165 23.57 -15.99 -2.88
N PRO A 166 24.89 -16.18 -3.06
CA PRO A 166 25.83 -16.38 -1.98
C PRO A 166 25.98 -15.12 -1.15
N ASP A 167 26.20 -15.32 0.15
CA ASP A 167 26.44 -14.28 1.13
C ASP A 167 27.54 -13.33 0.67
N ALA A 168 27.30 -12.03 0.86
CA ALA A 168 28.26 -10.98 0.56
C ALA A 168 29.58 -11.26 1.29
N VAL A 169 30.66 -11.28 0.51
CA VAL A 169 32.06 -11.33 0.97
C VAL A 169 32.24 -10.31 2.09
N ARG A 170 32.58 -10.80 3.29
CA ARG A 170 33.07 -9.94 4.37
C ARG A 170 34.43 -9.39 3.95
N PRO A 171 34.70 -8.10 4.15
CA PRO A 171 36.03 -7.56 3.91
C PRO A 171 37.00 -8.20 4.91
N SER A 172 38.10 -8.70 4.37
CA SER A 172 39.32 -9.09 5.11
C SER A 172 40.02 -7.87 5.67
#